data_AF-A0A1K1N1W2-F1
#
_entry.id   AF-A0A1K1N1W2-F1
#
_cell.length_a   1.000
_cell.length_b   1.000
_cell.length_c   1.000
_cell.angle_alpha   90.00
_cell.angle_beta   90.00
_cell.angle_gamma   90.00
#
_symmetry.space_group_name_H-M   'P 1'
#
loop_
_entity.id
_entity.type
_entity.pdbx_description
1 polymer ?
#
loop_
_entity_poly.entity_id
_entity_poly.type
_entity_poly.pdbx_seq_one_letter_code
_entity_poly.pdbx_strand_id
1 'polypeptide(L)'
;MKGKSKVKLSTLNLVYPPVSNRVASMHSDDKEFARIISNSDFYMIGGRAAACFANVVQEAEEGTVSFDIVVAGGPTATGRLHFGRIKRILEDGRDEVPLRLSWGDDELSVWIADEAGESKLAAAYSPESALMTVGRKDPSPLSGLENYRELMTFDLLYVGIAKVGDTFSRLIGHGHHARQKILSEEPQRYPGASVTDEIFLFAFEVDPMFVRTFGADADIEDEDVDFSYNPKPIVADAEKAFVSLLKPPYNRQLFANYPRGKDGLYNNGLDSYSYSIAEGMTFRTSWGDFHGARSFMLDFSNEADSIMVKGDEITIYIGETETFLVSKGGDPESEGSS
;
A
#
# COMPACT_ATOMS: atom_id res chain seq x y z
N MET A 1 31.32 3.78 18.80
CA MET A 1 30.33 4.80 19.24
C MET A 1 30.42 4.95 20.74
N LYS A 2 30.35 6.18 21.28
CA LYS A 2 30.15 6.42 22.72
C LYS A 2 28.65 6.61 22.94
N GLY A 3 28.08 5.95 23.96
CA GLY A 3 26.68 6.11 24.36
C GLY A 3 25.68 5.12 23.74
N LYS A 4 24.40 5.36 24.04
CA LYS A 4 23.22 4.62 23.55
C LYS A 4 22.59 5.39 22.40
N SER A 5 22.03 4.71 21.40
CA SER A 5 21.15 5.34 20.41
C SER A 5 19.82 4.61 20.29
N LYS A 6 18.74 5.38 20.11
CA LYS A 6 17.35 4.90 20.00
C LYS A 6 16.71 5.51 18.75
N VAL A 7 16.52 4.68 17.72
CA VAL A 7 15.88 5.05 16.45
C VAL A 7 14.60 4.24 16.27
N LYS A 8 13.58 4.86 15.68
CA LYS A 8 12.33 4.18 15.31
C LYS A 8 12.01 4.40 13.84
N LEU A 9 11.83 3.33 13.09
CA LEU A 9 11.40 3.39 11.69
C LEU A 9 9.99 2.83 11.63
N SER A 10 9.02 3.59 11.14
CA SER A 10 7.62 3.17 11.08
C SER A 10 7.12 3.10 9.65
N THR A 11 6.55 1.97 9.28
CA THR A 11 6.04 1.70 7.94
C THR A 11 4.51 1.69 7.97
N LEU A 12 3.88 2.30 6.97
CA LEU A 12 2.44 2.28 6.78
C LEU A 12 2.12 1.14 5.80
N ASN A 13 1.53 0.06 6.32
CA ASN A 13 1.12 -1.12 5.56
C ASN A 13 -0.39 -1.12 5.37
N LEU A 14 -0.87 -1.35 4.14
CA LEU A 14 -2.30 -1.52 3.91
C LEU A 14 -2.78 -2.83 4.51
N VAL A 15 -3.85 -2.77 5.31
CA VAL A 15 -4.51 -3.99 5.82
C VAL A 15 -5.44 -4.62 4.78
N TYR A 16 -5.81 -3.84 3.75
CA TYR A 16 -6.68 -4.23 2.65
C TYR A 16 -6.33 -3.41 1.40
N PRO A 17 -6.53 -3.93 0.17
CA PRO A 17 -6.37 -3.14 -1.05
C PRO A 17 -7.13 -1.81 -1.03
N PRO A 18 -6.66 -0.79 -1.77
CA PRO A 18 -7.43 0.44 -1.91
C PRO A 18 -8.85 0.12 -2.39
N VAL A 19 -9.86 0.56 -1.64
CA VAL A 19 -11.26 0.32 -1.98
C VAL A 19 -11.92 1.61 -2.42
N SER A 20 -12.63 1.58 -3.54
CA SER A 20 -13.47 2.71 -3.91
C SER A 20 -14.54 2.96 -2.85
N ASN A 21 -15.03 4.18 -2.77
CA ASN A 21 -16.08 4.55 -1.84
C ASN A 21 -17.36 3.73 -2.07
N ARG A 22 -17.67 3.38 -3.33
CA ARG A 22 -18.76 2.47 -3.68
C ARG A 22 -18.56 1.08 -3.06
N VAL A 23 -17.42 0.46 -3.29
CA VAL A 23 -17.09 -0.87 -2.76
C VAL A 23 -17.13 -0.86 -1.23
N ALA A 24 -16.50 0.12 -0.59
CA ALA A 24 -16.55 0.26 0.87
C ALA A 24 -17.97 0.41 1.43
N SER A 25 -18.89 1.02 0.66
CA SER A 25 -20.30 1.12 1.04
C SER A 25 -21.07 -0.19 0.83
N MET A 26 -20.72 -0.99 -0.18
CA MET A 26 -21.36 -2.29 -0.43
C MET A 26 -20.96 -3.33 0.64
N HIS A 27 -19.74 -3.25 1.15
CA HIS A 27 -19.21 -4.14 2.20
C HIS A 27 -19.39 -3.60 3.62
N SER A 28 -20.18 -2.54 3.85
CA SER A 28 -20.32 -1.94 5.19
C SER A 28 -20.92 -2.90 6.23
N ASP A 29 -21.70 -3.88 5.80
CA ASP A 29 -22.31 -4.90 6.67
C ASP A 29 -21.54 -6.24 6.67
N ASP A 30 -20.45 -6.32 5.90
CA ASP A 30 -19.60 -7.51 5.82
C ASP A 30 -18.67 -7.59 7.03
N LYS A 31 -18.88 -8.61 7.86
CA LYS A 31 -18.13 -8.82 9.11
C LYS A 31 -16.65 -9.14 8.87
N GLU A 32 -16.32 -9.82 7.78
CA GLU A 32 -14.93 -10.16 7.47
C GLU A 32 -14.18 -8.92 7.00
N PHE A 33 -14.80 -8.14 6.09
CA PHE A 33 -14.28 -6.85 5.67
C PHE A 33 -14.08 -5.91 6.87
N ALA A 34 -15.08 -5.79 7.75
CA ALA A 34 -15.00 -5.00 8.96
C ALA A 34 -13.83 -5.45 9.86
N ARG A 35 -13.70 -6.76 10.10
CA ARG A 35 -12.62 -7.33 10.91
C ARG A 35 -11.23 -7.01 10.36
N ILE A 36 -11.06 -7.05 9.03
CA ILE A 36 -9.76 -6.74 8.40
C ILE A 36 -9.43 -5.26 8.52
N ILE A 37 -10.37 -4.37 8.15
CA ILE A 37 -10.17 -2.92 8.20
C ILE A 37 -9.96 -2.43 9.65
N SER A 38 -10.59 -3.07 10.62
CA SER A 38 -10.41 -2.77 12.05
C SER A 38 -8.99 -2.98 12.58
N ASN A 39 -8.10 -3.64 11.84
CA ASN A 39 -6.67 -3.73 12.21
C ASN A 39 -5.88 -2.44 11.90
N SER A 40 -6.55 -1.41 11.37
CA SER A 40 -5.93 -0.12 11.04
C SER A 40 -6.45 1.00 11.92
N ASP A 41 -5.55 1.96 12.19
CA ASP A 41 -5.84 3.19 12.93
C ASP A 41 -5.49 4.46 12.15
N PHE A 42 -4.78 4.30 11.03
CA PHE A 42 -4.39 5.37 10.14
C PHE A 42 -5.08 5.15 8.80
N TYR A 43 -5.56 6.23 8.18
CA TYR A 43 -6.19 6.14 6.87
C TYR A 43 -5.89 7.34 6.00
N MET A 44 -5.90 7.10 4.70
CA MET A 44 -5.85 8.14 3.69
C MET A 44 -7.08 8.03 2.78
N ILE A 45 -7.44 9.15 2.16
CA ILE A 45 -8.42 9.20 1.09
C ILE A 45 -7.71 9.78 -0.12
N GLY A 46 -7.78 9.07 -1.24
CA GLY A 46 -7.17 9.49 -2.49
C GLY A 46 -8.17 9.46 -3.64
N GLY A 47 -7.83 10.17 -4.72
CA GLY A 47 -8.63 10.22 -5.93
C GLY A 47 -7.87 9.69 -7.15
N ARG A 48 -8.52 8.83 -7.94
CA ARG A 48 -8.00 8.32 -9.23
C ARG A 48 -9.19 7.86 -10.06
N ALA A 49 -9.12 7.96 -11.39
CA ALA A 49 -10.11 7.31 -12.23
C ALA A 49 -10.17 5.79 -11.95
N ALA A 50 -11.35 5.18 -12.08
CA ALA A 50 -11.52 3.76 -11.82
C ALA A 50 -10.64 2.91 -12.76
N ALA A 51 -10.10 1.81 -12.25
CA ALA A 51 -9.50 0.78 -13.08
C ALA A 51 -10.51 -0.33 -13.37
N CYS A 52 -10.33 -1.00 -14.50
CA CYS A 52 -11.08 -2.20 -14.84
C CYS A 52 -10.18 -3.26 -15.48
N PHE A 53 -10.61 -4.52 -15.43
CA PHE A 53 -10.05 -5.57 -16.29
C PHE A 53 -10.55 -5.42 -17.72
N ALA A 54 -9.67 -5.65 -18.69
CA ALA A 54 -9.98 -5.67 -20.11
C ALA A 54 -9.20 -6.78 -20.82
N ASN A 55 -9.60 -7.10 -22.06
CA ASN A 55 -8.89 -8.05 -22.93
C ASN A 55 -8.54 -9.39 -22.24
N VAL A 56 -9.46 -9.92 -21.43
CA VAL A 56 -9.24 -11.18 -20.71
C VAL A 56 -9.27 -12.34 -21.69
N VAL A 57 -8.16 -13.08 -21.76
CA VAL A 57 -7.99 -14.24 -22.64
C VAL A 57 -7.51 -15.43 -21.82
N GLN A 58 -8.25 -16.54 -21.90
CA GLN A 58 -7.86 -17.80 -21.28
C GLN A 58 -6.92 -18.57 -22.20
N GLU A 59 -5.75 -18.95 -21.68
CA GLU A 59 -4.72 -19.71 -22.38
C GLU A 59 -4.65 -21.11 -21.77
N ALA A 60 -5.61 -21.97 -22.13
CA ALA A 60 -5.84 -23.25 -21.47
C ALA A 60 -4.63 -24.20 -21.50
N GLU A 61 -3.85 -24.21 -22.58
CA GLU A 61 -2.66 -25.05 -22.71
C GLU A 61 -1.50 -24.59 -21.80
N GLU A 62 -1.44 -23.28 -21.49
CA GLU A 62 -0.40 -22.69 -20.64
C GLU A 62 -0.80 -22.65 -19.15
N GLY A 63 -2.08 -22.93 -18.84
CA GLY A 63 -2.61 -22.84 -17.48
C GLY A 63 -2.64 -21.40 -16.96
N THR A 64 -2.87 -20.44 -17.87
CA THR A 64 -2.82 -19.00 -17.60
C THR A 64 -4.07 -18.27 -18.08
N VAL A 65 -4.27 -17.07 -17.52
CA VAL A 65 -5.19 -16.06 -18.03
C VAL A 65 -4.40 -14.77 -18.23
N SER A 66 -4.37 -14.27 -19.45
CA SER A 66 -3.84 -12.95 -19.79
C SER A 66 -4.97 -11.91 -19.66
N PHE A 67 -4.64 -10.71 -19.19
CA PHE A 67 -5.59 -9.61 -19.03
C PHE A 67 -4.86 -8.27 -19.06
N ASP A 68 -5.60 -7.20 -19.32
CA ASP A 68 -5.16 -5.82 -19.10
C ASP A 68 -5.85 -5.23 -17.88
N ILE A 69 -5.14 -4.37 -17.14
CA ILE A 69 -5.75 -3.43 -16.20
C ILE A 69 -5.66 -2.04 -16.83
N VAL A 70 -6.80 -1.39 -17.00
CA VAL A 70 -6.91 -0.08 -17.65
C VAL A 70 -7.45 0.92 -16.65
N VAL A 71 -6.72 2.01 -16.42
CA VAL A 71 -7.24 3.18 -15.71
C VAL A 71 -7.97 4.06 -16.71
N ALA A 72 -9.22 4.43 -16.44
CA ALA A 72 -10.01 5.20 -17.40
C ALA A 72 -9.33 6.54 -17.77
N GLY A 73 -9.02 6.72 -19.06
CA GLY A 73 -8.28 7.88 -19.57
C GLY A 73 -6.81 7.97 -19.14
N GLY A 74 -6.26 6.90 -18.58
CA GLY A 74 -4.93 6.83 -17.99
C GLY A 74 -4.09 5.64 -18.49
N PRO A 75 -3.11 5.19 -17.69
CA PRO A 75 -2.21 4.11 -18.07
C PRO A 75 -2.92 2.74 -18.11
N THR A 76 -2.33 1.84 -18.90
CA THR A 76 -2.71 0.42 -19.01
C THR A 76 -1.51 -0.44 -18.66
N ALA A 77 -1.77 -1.59 -18.05
CA ALA A 77 -0.78 -2.61 -17.75
C ALA A 77 -1.30 -4.00 -18.15
N THR A 78 -0.46 -4.81 -18.79
CA THR A 78 -0.82 -6.20 -19.14
C THR A 78 -0.29 -7.15 -18.09
N GLY A 79 -1.13 -8.08 -17.63
CA GLY A 79 -0.81 -9.06 -16.61
C GLY A 79 -1.20 -10.47 -17.01
N ARG A 80 -0.68 -11.44 -16.25
CA ARG A 80 -1.04 -12.86 -16.35
C ARG A 80 -1.27 -13.46 -14.99
N LEU A 81 -2.34 -14.25 -14.87
CA LEU A 81 -2.62 -15.09 -13.71
C LEU A 81 -2.23 -16.54 -14.02
N HIS A 82 -1.36 -17.12 -13.21
CA HIS A 82 -0.84 -18.48 -13.32
C HIS A 82 -1.59 -19.40 -12.36
N PHE A 83 -2.44 -20.30 -12.88
CA PHE A 83 -3.24 -21.19 -12.02
C PHE A 83 -2.37 -22.11 -11.17
N GLY A 84 -1.27 -22.63 -11.75
CA GLY A 84 -0.29 -23.48 -11.05
C GLY A 84 0.50 -22.78 -9.94
N ARG A 85 0.25 -21.49 -9.67
CA ARG A 85 0.84 -20.73 -8.55
C ARG A 85 -0.19 -20.33 -7.50
N ILE A 86 -1.47 -20.63 -7.72
CA ILE A 86 -2.53 -20.34 -6.76
C ILE A 86 -2.48 -21.39 -5.65
N LYS A 87 -2.18 -20.94 -4.43
CA LYS A 87 -2.00 -21.81 -3.24
C LYS A 87 -3.15 -22.80 -3.04
N ARG A 88 -4.41 -22.35 -3.12
CA ARG A 88 -5.59 -23.23 -2.95
C ARG A 88 -5.70 -24.32 -4.01
N ILE A 89 -5.19 -24.09 -5.22
CA ILE A 89 -5.15 -25.11 -6.28
C ILE A 89 -4.02 -26.10 -6.00
N LEU A 90 -2.85 -25.62 -5.61
CA LEU A 90 -1.71 -26.46 -5.24
C LEU A 90 -1.99 -27.38 -4.04
N GLU A 91 -2.82 -26.91 -3.10
CA GLU A 91 -3.20 -27.65 -1.89
C GLU A 91 -4.40 -28.58 -2.08
N ASP A 92 -5.04 -28.58 -3.25
CA ASP A 92 -6.27 -29.36 -3.51
C ASP A 92 -6.01 -30.88 -3.56
N GLY A 93 -4.81 -31.29 -4.00
CA GLY A 93 -4.34 -32.68 -3.94
C GLY A 93 -4.89 -33.62 -5.02
N ARG A 94 -5.78 -33.15 -5.91
CA ARG A 94 -6.17 -33.89 -7.12
C ARG A 94 -5.12 -33.73 -8.22
N ASP A 95 -4.95 -34.78 -9.03
CA ASP A 95 -4.07 -34.76 -10.22
C ASP A 95 -4.60 -33.78 -11.29
N GLU A 96 -5.93 -33.74 -11.46
CA GLU A 96 -6.62 -32.79 -12.34
C GLU A 96 -7.63 -31.98 -11.52
N VAL A 97 -7.40 -30.66 -11.43
CA VAL A 97 -8.27 -29.73 -10.70
C VAL A 97 -9.16 -29.01 -11.71
N PRO A 98 -10.47 -29.30 -11.79
CA PRO A 98 -11.36 -28.60 -12.70
C PRO A 98 -11.58 -27.16 -12.21
N LEU A 99 -11.27 -26.20 -13.07
CA LEU A 99 -11.37 -24.77 -12.76
C LEU A 99 -12.52 -24.11 -13.52
N ARG A 100 -13.18 -23.15 -12.87
CA ARG A 100 -14.11 -22.21 -13.50
C ARG A 100 -13.57 -20.80 -13.35
N LEU A 101 -13.58 -20.05 -14.45
CA LEU A 101 -13.16 -18.66 -14.50
C LEU A 101 -14.39 -17.76 -14.62
N SER A 102 -14.41 -16.67 -13.87
CA SER A 102 -15.39 -15.58 -13.99
C SER A 102 -14.66 -14.27 -14.00
N TRP A 103 -15.06 -13.34 -14.86
CA TRP A 103 -14.49 -12.00 -14.90
C TRP A 103 -15.55 -10.96 -15.26
N GLY A 104 -15.33 -9.76 -14.77
CA GLY A 104 -16.01 -8.53 -15.16
C GLY A 104 -15.06 -7.35 -14.99
N ASP A 105 -15.58 -6.14 -15.13
CA ASP A 105 -14.77 -4.92 -15.05
C ASP A 105 -14.04 -4.81 -13.69
N ASP A 106 -14.72 -5.14 -12.59
CA ASP A 106 -14.23 -4.94 -11.23
C ASP A 106 -13.58 -6.18 -10.58
N GLU A 107 -13.75 -7.38 -11.16
CA GLU A 107 -13.29 -8.63 -10.53
C GLU A 107 -12.88 -9.71 -11.55
N LEU A 108 -11.77 -10.40 -11.26
CA LEU A 108 -11.32 -11.64 -11.90
C LEU A 108 -11.23 -12.75 -10.83
N SER A 109 -12.03 -13.81 -11.00
CA SER A 109 -12.20 -14.87 -10.01
C SER A 109 -11.99 -16.27 -10.59
N VAL A 110 -11.22 -17.08 -9.86
CA VAL A 110 -10.94 -18.49 -10.16
C VAL A 110 -11.60 -19.35 -9.09
N TRP A 111 -12.36 -20.34 -9.54
CA TRP A 111 -13.09 -21.27 -8.69
C TRP A 111 -12.63 -22.70 -8.95
N ILE A 112 -12.48 -23.48 -7.89
CA ILE A 112 -12.28 -24.93 -7.97
C ILE A 112 -13.66 -25.58 -7.96
N ALA A 113 -13.99 -26.31 -9.02
CA ALA A 113 -15.20 -27.12 -9.09
C ALA A 113 -14.99 -28.47 -8.40
N ASP A 114 -16.04 -29.01 -7.80
CA ASP A 114 -16.07 -30.41 -7.37
C ASP A 114 -16.90 -31.28 -8.33
N GLU A 115 -16.84 -32.59 -8.12
CA GLU A 115 -17.56 -33.59 -8.93
C GLU A 115 -19.09 -33.48 -8.79
N ALA A 116 -19.58 -32.86 -7.72
CA ALA A 116 -21.00 -32.63 -7.48
C ALA A 116 -21.51 -31.32 -8.14
N GLY A 117 -20.61 -30.52 -8.71
CA GLY A 117 -20.91 -29.26 -9.39
C GLY A 117 -20.85 -28.01 -8.49
N GLU A 118 -20.60 -28.18 -7.20
CA GLU A 118 -20.33 -27.09 -6.26
C GLU A 118 -18.97 -26.44 -6.57
N SER A 119 -18.78 -25.20 -6.17
CA SER A 119 -17.56 -24.45 -6.48
C SER A 119 -17.06 -23.68 -5.27
N LYS A 120 -15.76 -23.78 -5.02
CA LYS A 120 -15.07 -23.05 -3.95
C LYS A 120 -14.14 -22.02 -4.55
N LEU A 121 -14.18 -20.80 -4.03
CA LEU A 121 -13.31 -19.72 -4.51
C LEU A 121 -11.85 -20.09 -4.26
N ALA A 122 -11.03 -20.09 -5.30
CA ALA A 122 -9.59 -20.35 -5.22
C ALA A 122 -8.81 -19.03 -5.07
N ALA A 123 -9.17 -18.03 -5.88
CA ALA A 123 -8.62 -16.68 -5.82
C ALA A 123 -9.61 -15.70 -6.45
N ALA A 124 -9.64 -14.46 -5.94
CA ALA A 124 -10.37 -13.34 -6.52
C ALA A 124 -9.47 -12.11 -6.50
N TYR A 125 -9.50 -11.33 -7.58
CA TYR A 125 -8.73 -10.11 -7.71
C TYR A 125 -9.63 -8.98 -8.19
N SER A 126 -9.54 -7.82 -7.54
CA SER A 126 -9.90 -6.55 -8.17
C SER A 126 -8.67 -5.99 -8.88
N PRO A 127 -8.81 -4.98 -9.75
CA PRO A 127 -7.67 -4.27 -10.31
C PRO A 127 -6.67 -3.80 -9.24
N GLU A 128 -7.19 -3.21 -8.15
CA GLU A 128 -6.38 -2.69 -7.05
C GLU A 128 -5.68 -3.81 -6.27
N SER A 129 -6.35 -4.95 -6.02
CA SER A 129 -5.72 -6.06 -5.30
C SER A 129 -4.67 -6.77 -6.15
N ALA A 130 -4.87 -6.86 -7.47
CA ALA A 130 -3.87 -7.39 -8.41
C ALA A 130 -2.62 -6.50 -8.45
N LEU A 131 -2.81 -5.19 -8.64
CA LEU A 131 -1.71 -4.21 -8.68
C LEU A 131 -0.97 -4.12 -7.35
N MET A 132 -1.70 -4.14 -6.23
CA MET A 132 -1.10 -4.18 -4.90
C MET A 132 -0.27 -5.45 -4.72
N THR A 133 -0.78 -6.62 -5.11
CA THR A 133 -0.04 -7.88 -4.98
C THR A 133 1.30 -7.82 -5.73
N VAL A 134 1.32 -7.28 -6.95
CA VAL A 134 2.56 -7.07 -7.70
C VAL A 134 3.45 -6.01 -7.05
N GLY A 135 2.87 -4.89 -6.60
CA GLY A 135 3.58 -3.80 -5.95
C GLY A 135 4.21 -4.16 -4.61
N ARG A 136 3.69 -5.20 -3.93
CA ARG A 136 4.31 -5.77 -2.73
C ARG A 136 5.53 -6.64 -3.04
N LYS A 137 5.72 -7.01 -4.31
CA LYS A 137 6.77 -7.89 -4.81
C LYS A 137 6.74 -9.31 -4.22
N ASP A 138 5.66 -9.69 -3.53
CA ASP A 138 5.50 -11.02 -2.91
C ASP A 138 5.46 -12.14 -3.98
N PRO A 139 5.78 -13.40 -3.63
CA PRO A 139 5.59 -14.52 -4.54
C PRO A 139 4.10 -14.63 -4.87
N SER A 140 3.75 -14.30 -6.10
CA SER A 140 2.38 -14.13 -6.54
C SER A 140 2.06 -15.06 -7.71
N PRO A 141 0.81 -15.52 -7.83
CA PRO A 141 0.34 -16.12 -9.08
C PRO A 141 0.21 -15.09 -10.20
N LEU A 142 0.42 -13.80 -9.94
CA LEU A 142 0.43 -12.76 -10.94
C LEU A 142 1.85 -12.48 -11.47
N SER A 143 1.95 -12.22 -12.77
CA SER A 143 3.15 -11.71 -13.44
C SER A 143 2.79 -10.65 -14.46
N GLY A 144 3.77 -9.91 -14.97
CA GLY A 144 3.54 -8.72 -15.79
C GLY A 144 3.24 -7.52 -14.89
N LEU A 145 2.39 -6.62 -15.37
CA LEU A 145 1.99 -5.40 -14.67
C LEU A 145 3.19 -4.52 -14.29
N GLU A 146 4.19 -4.43 -15.16
CA GLU A 146 5.50 -3.82 -14.87
C GLU A 146 5.38 -2.33 -14.49
N ASN A 147 4.41 -1.61 -15.05
CA ASN A 147 4.11 -0.22 -14.74
C ASN A 147 3.05 -0.06 -13.64
N TYR A 148 2.86 -1.05 -12.76
CA TYR A 148 1.83 -1.03 -11.70
C TYR A 148 1.80 0.28 -10.90
N ARG A 149 2.97 0.90 -10.65
CA ARG A 149 3.08 2.14 -9.86
C ARG A 149 2.38 3.32 -10.53
N GLU A 150 2.44 3.40 -11.87
CA GLU A 150 1.71 4.43 -12.63
C GLU A 150 0.20 4.26 -12.48
N LEU A 151 -0.28 3.01 -12.50
CA LEU A 151 -1.70 2.68 -12.30
C LEU A 151 -2.14 2.91 -10.85
N MET A 152 -1.23 2.69 -9.90
CA MET A 152 -1.42 2.90 -8.46
C MET A 152 -1.00 4.31 -8.02
N THR A 153 -1.21 5.32 -8.87
CA THR A 153 -0.97 6.73 -8.52
C THR A 153 -2.30 7.46 -8.25
N PHE A 154 -2.44 7.98 -7.04
CA PHE A 154 -3.67 8.64 -6.55
C PHE A 154 -3.37 10.07 -6.11
N ASP A 155 -4.28 11.01 -6.35
CA ASP A 155 -4.19 12.34 -5.74
C ASP A 155 -4.52 12.21 -4.24
N LEU A 156 -3.63 12.65 -3.35
CA LEU A 156 -3.88 12.60 -1.91
C LEU A 156 -4.84 13.72 -1.50
N LEU A 157 -6.04 13.34 -1.02
CA LEU A 157 -7.10 14.28 -0.68
C LEU A 157 -7.20 14.53 0.83
N TYR A 158 -6.97 13.48 1.63
CA TYR A 158 -7.09 13.55 3.09
C TYR A 158 -6.23 12.50 3.78
N VAL A 159 -5.72 12.85 4.96
CA VAL A 159 -5.04 11.94 5.90
C VAL A 159 -5.73 12.06 7.26
N GLY A 160 -5.98 10.94 7.93
CA GLY A 160 -6.53 10.98 9.28
C GLY A 160 -6.33 9.69 10.06
N ILE A 161 -6.73 9.74 11.32
CA ILE A 161 -6.60 8.60 12.25
C ILE A 161 -7.88 8.32 13.02
N ALA A 162 -7.98 7.09 13.53
CA ALA A 162 -8.96 6.68 14.52
C ALA A 162 -8.40 6.87 15.94
N LYS A 163 -8.64 8.04 16.53
CA LYS A 163 -8.23 8.35 17.92
C LYS A 163 -8.92 7.44 18.95
N VAL A 164 -10.17 7.09 18.68
CA VAL A 164 -11.01 6.19 19.48
C VAL A 164 -11.61 5.16 18.52
N GLY A 165 -11.57 3.88 18.88
CA GLY A 165 -11.93 2.80 17.98
C GLY A 165 -10.85 2.55 16.92
N ASP A 166 -11.32 2.25 15.70
CA ASP A 166 -10.52 1.84 14.54
C ASP A 166 -10.96 2.60 13.26
N THR A 167 -10.23 2.40 12.16
CA THR A 167 -10.58 3.03 10.87
C THR A 167 -11.97 2.62 10.39
N PHE A 168 -12.38 1.36 10.54
CA PHE A 168 -13.68 0.87 10.03
C PHE A 168 -14.84 1.66 10.66
N SER A 169 -14.91 1.66 11.98
CA SER A 169 -15.94 2.36 12.75
C SER A 169 -15.93 3.87 12.48
N ARG A 170 -14.74 4.47 12.34
CA ARG A 170 -14.57 5.91 12.15
C ARG A 170 -14.89 6.39 10.73
N LEU A 171 -14.45 5.64 9.71
CA LEU A 171 -14.46 6.06 8.31
C LEU A 171 -15.63 5.45 7.52
N ILE A 172 -15.93 4.18 7.78
CA ILE A 172 -16.90 3.38 7.02
C ILE A 172 -18.24 3.32 7.75
N GLY A 173 -18.28 2.78 8.98
CA GLY A 173 -19.52 2.48 9.69
C GLY A 173 -20.37 3.70 10.07
N HIS A 174 -19.76 4.81 10.48
CA HIS A 174 -20.50 6.01 10.93
C HIS A 174 -20.51 7.17 9.92
N GLY A 175 -19.84 7.02 8.77
CA GLY A 175 -19.71 8.08 7.76
C GLY A 175 -18.89 9.29 8.25
N HIS A 176 -17.64 9.39 7.83
CA HIS A 176 -16.77 10.52 8.23
C HIS A 176 -17.14 11.82 7.49
N HIS A 177 -17.17 12.96 8.20
CA HIS A 177 -17.50 14.27 7.60
C HIS A 177 -16.55 14.64 6.44
N ALA A 178 -15.24 14.37 6.56
CA ALA A 178 -14.31 14.68 5.46
C ALA A 178 -14.59 13.82 4.23
N ARG A 179 -14.97 12.55 4.41
CA ARG A 179 -15.37 11.64 3.32
C ARG A 179 -16.61 12.17 2.59
N GLN A 180 -17.64 12.60 3.32
CA GLN A 180 -18.85 13.19 2.70
C GLN A 180 -18.55 14.48 1.94
N LYS A 181 -17.68 15.34 2.48
CA LYS A 181 -17.24 16.59 1.83
C LYS A 181 -16.51 16.29 0.52
N ILE A 182 -15.56 15.36 0.53
CA ILE A 182 -14.81 14.92 -0.65
C ILE A 182 -15.76 14.42 -1.74
N LEU A 183 -16.71 13.54 -1.39
CA LEU A 183 -17.70 13.02 -2.35
C LEU A 183 -18.63 14.10 -2.94
N SER A 184 -18.77 15.23 -2.26
CA SER A 184 -19.65 16.32 -2.70
C SER A 184 -18.92 17.41 -3.48
N GLU A 185 -17.61 17.56 -3.28
CA GLU A 185 -16.81 18.66 -3.83
C GLU A 185 -15.82 18.23 -4.92
N GLU A 186 -15.37 16.97 -4.91
CA GLU A 186 -14.45 16.48 -5.93
C GLU A 186 -15.13 16.39 -7.30
N PRO A 187 -14.46 16.86 -8.38
CA PRO A 187 -14.95 16.66 -9.73
C PRO A 187 -14.76 15.18 -10.14
N GLN A 188 -15.58 14.75 -11.11
CA GLN A 188 -15.29 13.51 -11.84
C GLN A 188 -13.92 13.62 -12.51
N ARG A 189 -13.13 12.55 -12.45
CA ARG A 189 -11.80 12.44 -13.07
C ARG A 189 -11.92 11.90 -14.49
N TYR A 190 -12.85 10.99 -14.73
CA TYR A 190 -13.19 10.49 -16.06
C TYR A 190 -14.63 10.90 -16.46
N PRO A 191 -14.86 11.38 -17.70
CA PRO A 191 -16.19 11.80 -18.14
C PRO A 191 -17.23 10.68 -18.04
N GLY A 192 -18.31 10.94 -17.30
CA GLY A 192 -19.42 9.99 -17.14
C GLY A 192 -19.22 8.97 -16.01
N ALA A 193 -18.10 9.03 -15.29
CA ALA A 193 -17.88 8.21 -14.11
C ALA A 193 -18.62 8.78 -12.88
N SER A 194 -18.96 7.92 -11.93
CA SER A 194 -19.41 8.35 -10.61
C SER A 194 -18.20 8.71 -9.74
N VAL A 195 -18.26 9.85 -9.05
CA VAL A 195 -17.23 10.24 -8.06
C VAL A 195 -17.03 9.15 -7.00
N THR A 196 -18.07 8.40 -6.65
CA THR A 196 -17.97 7.30 -5.68
C THR A 196 -17.05 6.16 -6.11
N ASP A 197 -16.81 6.02 -7.41
CA ASP A 197 -15.95 4.98 -7.99
C ASP A 197 -14.50 5.46 -8.13
N GLU A 198 -14.28 6.77 -8.01
CA GLU A 198 -12.99 7.43 -8.21
C GLU A 198 -12.35 7.92 -6.92
N ILE A 199 -13.07 7.83 -5.79
CA ILE A 199 -12.56 8.13 -4.46
C ILE A 199 -12.23 6.82 -3.75
N PHE A 200 -10.97 6.64 -3.40
CA PHE A 200 -10.43 5.44 -2.78
C PHE A 200 -10.09 5.67 -1.30
N LEU A 201 -10.39 4.67 -0.48
CA LEU A 201 -10.08 4.63 0.95
C LEU A 201 -8.89 3.68 1.16
N PHE A 202 -7.93 4.15 1.95
CA PHE A 202 -6.71 3.43 2.26
C PHE A 202 -6.66 3.24 3.77
N ALA A 203 -6.64 1.99 4.22
CA ALA A 203 -6.63 1.62 5.63
C ALA A 203 -5.25 1.06 5.99
N PHE A 204 -4.50 1.79 6.81
CA PHE A 204 -3.12 1.47 7.15
C PHE A 204 -2.95 1.05 8.62
N GLU A 205 -2.28 -0.07 8.82
CA GLU A 205 -1.59 -0.33 10.07
C GLU A 205 -0.23 0.38 10.06
N VAL A 206 0.21 0.85 11.22
CA VAL A 206 1.53 1.47 11.38
C VAL A 206 2.40 0.48 12.13
N ASP A 207 3.39 -0.08 11.45
CA ASP A 207 4.31 -1.07 12.01
C ASP A 207 5.66 -0.44 12.36
N PRO A 208 6.04 -0.35 13.65
CA PRO A 208 7.31 0.24 14.07
C PRO A 208 8.42 -0.79 14.26
N MET A 209 9.55 -0.56 13.58
CA MET A 209 10.83 -1.19 13.89
C MET A 209 11.65 -0.30 14.85
N PHE A 210 12.11 -0.91 15.95
CA PHE A 210 12.97 -0.24 16.92
C PHE A 210 14.42 -0.66 16.71
N VAL A 211 15.32 0.31 16.55
CA VAL A 211 16.76 0.09 16.44
C VAL A 211 17.45 0.72 17.64
N ARG A 212 18.12 -0.11 18.44
CA ARG A 212 18.91 0.34 19.61
C ARG A 212 20.35 -0.08 19.43
N THR A 213 21.28 0.86 19.60
CA THR A 213 22.72 0.58 19.53
C THR A 213 23.41 0.96 20.82
N PHE A 214 24.33 0.11 21.28
CA PHE A 214 25.08 0.30 22.51
C PHE A 214 26.57 0.45 22.20
N GLY A 215 27.17 1.53 22.69
CA GLY A 215 28.62 1.71 22.65
C GLY A 215 29.34 0.79 23.64
N ALA A 216 30.66 0.68 23.50
CA ALA A 216 31.50 -0.17 24.36
C ALA A 216 31.44 0.20 25.85
N ASP A 217 31.12 1.46 26.15
CA ASP A 217 31.04 2.01 27.50
C ASP A 217 29.59 2.20 27.99
N ALA A 218 28.60 1.60 27.31
CA ALA A 218 27.19 1.79 27.64
C ALA A 218 26.72 0.74 28.65
N ASP A 219 26.26 1.19 29.83
CA ASP A 219 25.55 0.34 30.79
C ASP A 219 24.15 0.02 30.24
N ILE A 220 23.84 -1.25 29.99
CA ILE A 220 22.52 -1.65 29.47
C ILE A 220 21.55 -1.79 30.65
N GLU A 221 20.44 -1.05 30.62
CA GLU A 221 19.39 -1.09 31.64
C GLU A 221 18.17 -1.86 31.13
N ASP A 222 17.27 -2.31 32.03
CA ASP A 222 16.07 -3.06 31.65
C ASP A 222 15.17 -2.29 30.67
N GLU A 223 15.09 -0.97 30.84
CA GLU A 223 14.36 -0.06 29.94
C GLU A 223 14.95 -0.03 28.51
N ASP A 224 16.24 -0.36 28.36
CA ASP A 224 16.91 -0.45 27.07
C ASP A 224 16.66 -1.74 26.31
N VAL A 225 16.04 -2.73 26.94
CA VAL A 225 15.56 -3.97 26.30
C VAL A 225 14.04 -4.11 26.34
N ASP A 226 13.32 -3.12 26.88
CA ASP A 226 11.87 -3.05 26.78
C ASP A 226 11.44 -2.54 25.39
N PHE A 227 10.87 -3.44 24.59
CA PHE A 227 10.30 -3.16 23.27
C PHE A 227 8.78 -2.98 23.30
N SER A 228 8.16 -2.96 24.48
CA SER A 228 6.75 -2.62 24.61
C SER A 228 6.51 -1.19 24.13
N TYR A 229 5.39 -0.98 23.43
CA TYR A 229 5.04 0.35 22.95
C TYR A 229 3.53 0.55 22.87
N ASN A 230 3.12 1.81 22.99
CA ASN A 230 1.76 2.22 22.67
C ASN A 230 1.70 2.67 21.20
N PRO A 231 0.88 2.05 20.33
CA PRO A 231 0.78 2.42 18.92
C PRO A 231 0.16 3.80 18.71
N LYS A 232 -0.75 4.25 19.58
CA LYS A 232 -1.54 5.48 19.36
C LYS A 232 -0.68 6.75 19.22
N PRO A 233 0.36 7.00 20.05
CA PRO A 233 1.28 8.11 19.83
C PRO A 233 2.06 8.05 18.51
N ILE A 234 2.39 6.85 18.02
CA ILE A 234 3.10 6.67 16.74
C ILE A 234 2.18 7.05 15.58
N VAL A 235 0.95 6.53 15.60
CA VAL A 235 -0.11 6.84 14.62
C VAL A 235 -0.44 8.33 14.62
N ALA A 236 -0.57 8.93 15.82
CA ALA A 236 -0.87 10.35 15.96
C ALA A 236 0.28 11.26 15.54
N ASP A 237 1.53 10.81 15.61
CA ASP A 237 2.67 11.56 15.08
C ASP A 237 2.80 11.41 13.57
N ALA A 238 2.59 10.19 13.04
CA ALA A 238 2.51 9.93 11.60
C ALA A 238 1.45 10.83 10.93
N GLU A 239 0.26 10.98 11.51
CA GLU A 239 -0.79 11.88 10.99
C GLU A 239 -0.24 13.29 10.81
N LYS A 240 0.46 13.82 11.83
CA LYS A 240 1.02 15.16 11.79
C LYS A 240 2.13 15.27 10.76
N ALA A 241 2.99 14.26 10.65
CA ALA A 241 4.07 14.19 9.66
C ALA A 241 3.51 14.33 8.24
N PHE A 242 2.59 13.43 7.86
CA PHE A 242 2.00 13.42 6.52
C PHE A 242 1.18 14.68 6.25
N VAL A 243 0.35 15.13 7.20
CA VAL A 243 -0.50 16.31 7.00
C VAL A 243 0.30 17.61 6.90
N SER A 244 1.32 17.79 7.76
CA SER A 244 2.12 19.03 7.77
C SER A 244 2.99 19.18 6.52
N LEU A 245 3.53 18.07 6.02
CA LEU A 245 4.43 18.06 4.87
C LEU A 245 3.69 17.99 3.53
N LEU A 246 2.74 17.05 3.39
CA LEU A 246 2.06 16.82 2.11
C LEU A 246 0.86 17.75 1.88
N LYS A 247 0.34 18.37 2.95
CA LYS A 247 -0.76 19.35 2.94
C LYS A 247 -1.95 18.94 2.06
N PRO A 248 -2.55 17.77 2.31
CA PRO A 248 -3.76 17.33 1.62
C PRO A 248 -4.89 18.38 1.71
N PRO A 249 -5.63 18.64 0.61
CA PRO A 249 -6.53 19.79 0.50
C PRO A 249 -7.74 19.74 1.44
N TYR A 250 -8.17 18.55 1.89
CA TYR A 250 -9.34 18.42 2.77
C TYR A 250 -8.98 18.35 4.26
N ASN A 251 -7.70 18.39 4.62
CA ASN A 251 -7.28 18.49 6.03
C ASN A 251 -7.40 19.94 6.52
N ARG A 252 -8.28 20.18 7.50
CA ARG A 252 -8.46 21.51 8.12
C ARG A 252 -7.33 21.89 9.09
N GLN A 253 -6.78 20.91 9.79
CA GLN A 253 -5.69 21.10 10.74
C GLN A 253 -4.38 20.72 10.05
N LEU A 254 -3.41 21.65 9.98
CA LEU A 254 -2.14 21.47 9.24
C LEU A 254 -0.90 21.33 10.13
N PHE A 255 -1.08 21.30 11.46
CA PHE A 255 -0.01 21.07 12.44
C PHE A 255 1.26 21.92 12.24
N ALA A 256 1.11 23.25 12.14
CA ALA A 256 2.21 24.19 11.86
C ALA A 256 3.42 24.13 12.82
N ASN A 257 3.28 23.52 14.00
CA ASN A 257 4.34 23.36 14.99
C ASN A 257 5.00 21.97 14.98
N TYR A 258 4.62 21.08 14.05
CA TYR A 258 5.28 19.78 13.89
C TYR A 258 6.80 19.98 13.66
N PRO A 259 7.70 19.22 14.31
CA PRO A 259 7.48 17.95 15.00
C PRO A 259 7.03 18.07 16.46
N ARG A 260 6.95 19.28 17.02
CA ARG A 260 6.57 19.49 18.43
C ARG A 260 5.08 19.22 18.64
N GLY A 261 4.75 18.43 19.67
CA GLY A 261 3.38 18.06 20.01
C GLY A 261 3.27 17.38 21.37
N LYS A 262 2.04 17.31 21.91
CA LYS A 262 1.77 16.66 23.20
C LYS A 262 1.45 15.16 23.07
N ASP A 263 0.90 14.76 21.95
CA ASP A 263 0.36 13.42 21.66
C ASP A 263 1.16 12.69 20.58
N GLY A 264 2.40 13.12 20.31
CA GLY A 264 3.32 12.55 19.31
C GLY A 264 4.60 11.97 19.92
N LEU A 265 5.67 11.85 19.11
CA LEU A 265 6.92 11.19 19.50
C LEU A 265 8.05 12.11 19.95
N TYR A 266 7.88 13.43 19.78
CA TYR A 266 8.95 14.43 19.99
C TYR A 266 9.71 14.32 21.33
N ASN A 267 9.02 14.02 22.44
CA ASN A 267 9.63 13.93 23.78
C ASN A 267 9.85 12.50 24.28
N ASN A 268 9.78 11.48 23.41
CA ASN A 268 9.88 10.07 23.82
C ASN A 268 11.33 9.56 23.95
N GLY A 269 12.32 10.46 23.99
CA GLY A 269 13.73 10.08 24.16
C GLY A 269 14.35 9.33 22.96
N LEU A 270 13.77 9.51 21.76
CA LEU A 270 14.32 8.98 20.51
C LEU A 270 15.34 9.97 19.95
N ASP A 271 16.44 9.46 19.39
CA ASP A 271 17.39 10.28 18.64
C ASP A 271 16.79 10.71 17.30
N SER A 272 16.08 9.78 16.65
CA SER A 272 15.32 10.04 15.43
C SER A 272 14.19 9.04 15.26
N TYR A 273 13.22 9.42 14.42
CA TYR A 273 12.17 8.51 13.96
C TYR A 273 11.75 8.82 12.52
N SER A 274 11.17 7.86 11.83
CA SER A 274 10.72 8.06 10.44
C SER A 274 9.43 7.34 10.07
N TYR A 275 8.83 7.80 8.98
CA TYR A 275 7.61 7.27 8.39
C TYR A 275 7.79 7.04 6.89
N SER A 276 7.42 5.87 6.40
CA SER A 276 7.35 5.55 4.96
C SER A 276 6.08 4.76 4.63
N ILE A 277 5.68 4.76 3.37
CA ILE A 277 4.56 3.94 2.89
C ILE A 277 5.13 2.65 2.30
N ALA A 278 4.74 1.52 2.87
CA ALA A 278 5.25 0.19 2.53
C ALA A 278 4.39 -0.49 1.47
N GLU A 279 3.97 0.26 0.46
CA GLU A 279 3.09 -0.22 -0.60
C GLU A 279 3.55 0.32 -1.94
N GLY A 280 3.55 -0.50 -2.98
CA GLY A 280 3.94 -0.12 -4.33
C GLY A 280 2.94 0.82 -5.02
N MET A 281 2.82 2.05 -4.50
CA MET A 281 1.87 3.07 -4.96
C MET A 281 2.47 4.46 -4.83
N THR A 282 1.77 5.47 -5.34
CA THR A 282 2.21 6.87 -5.26
C THR A 282 1.04 7.77 -4.92
N PHE A 283 1.31 8.71 -4.02
CA PHE A 283 0.40 9.81 -3.72
C PHE A 283 0.88 11.09 -4.38
N ARG A 284 0.09 11.61 -5.32
CA ARG A 284 0.25 12.95 -5.91
C ARG A 284 -0.19 13.99 -4.90
N THR A 285 0.67 14.98 -4.63
CA THR A 285 0.37 16.06 -3.70
C THR A 285 0.68 17.42 -4.34
N SER A 286 0.27 18.50 -3.70
CA SER A 286 0.61 19.86 -4.16
C SER A 286 2.11 20.20 -4.06
N TRP A 287 2.89 19.38 -3.35
CA TRP A 287 4.32 19.60 -3.07
C TRP A 287 5.24 18.61 -3.78
N GLY A 288 4.67 17.73 -4.61
CA GLY A 288 5.37 16.64 -5.28
C GLY A 288 4.71 15.29 -5.01
N ASP A 289 5.25 14.27 -5.66
CA ASP A 289 4.81 12.90 -5.45
C ASP A 289 5.47 12.33 -4.19
N PHE A 290 4.73 11.47 -3.49
CA PHE A 290 5.25 10.69 -2.37
C PHE A 290 5.13 9.20 -2.73
N HIS A 291 6.27 8.57 -2.98
CA HIS A 291 6.37 7.19 -3.44
C HIS A 291 6.41 6.22 -2.26
N GLY A 292 5.52 5.24 -2.28
CA GLY A 292 5.63 4.06 -1.44
C GLY A 292 6.37 2.94 -2.18
N ALA A 293 7.10 2.14 -1.41
CA ALA A 293 7.70 0.91 -1.90
C ALA A 293 8.04 -0.02 -0.74
N ARG A 294 8.18 -1.30 -1.07
CA ARG A 294 8.70 -2.33 -0.17
C ARG A 294 9.59 -3.29 -0.92
N SER A 295 10.41 -4.02 -0.18
CA SER A 295 11.25 -5.07 -0.72
C SER A 295 10.59 -6.43 -0.54
N PHE A 296 11.04 -7.41 -1.32
CA PHE A 296 10.69 -8.81 -1.09
C PHE A 296 11.14 -9.19 0.32
N MET A 297 10.19 -9.50 1.21
CA MET A 297 10.35 -9.84 2.63
C MET A 297 10.54 -8.69 3.64
N LEU A 298 10.65 -7.43 3.22
CA LEU A 298 10.80 -6.31 4.16
C LEU A 298 9.81 -5.21 3.82
N ASP A 299 9.11 -4.70 4.85
CA ASP A 299 8.15 -3.59 4.75
C ASP A 299 8.84 -2.23 4.49
N PHE A 300 10.12 -2.21 4.13
CA PHE A 300 10.84 -1.00 3.74
C PHE A 300 11.70 -1.25 2.49
N SER A 301 11.95 -0.17 1.75
CA SER A 301 12.77 -0.16 0.54
C SER A 301 13.44 1.20 0.36
N ASN A 302 14.60 1.24 -0.29
CA ASN A 302 15.25 2.48 -0.71
C ASN A 302 14.52 3.15 -1.89
N GLU A 303 13.58 2.46 -2.53
CA GLU A 303 12.68 3.04 -3.54
C GLU A 303 11.54 3.85 -2.90
N ALA A 304 11.34 3.75 -1.58
CA ALA A 304 10.27 4.46 -0.88
C ALA A 304 10.76 5.83 -0.39
N ASP A 305 9.91 6.83 -0.52
CA ASP A 305 10.11 8.10 0.16
C ASP A 305 9.87 7.93 1.66
N SER A 306 10.59 8.73 2.45
CA SER A 306 10.41 8.72 3.91
C SER A 306 10.50 10.11 4.52
N ILE A 307 9.70 10.32 5.55
CA ILE A 307 9.75 11.50 6.41
C ILE A 307 10.57 11.11 7.63
N MET A 308 11.71 11.78 7.87
CA MET A 308 12.54 11.57 9.05
C MET A 308 12.52 12.80 9.95
N VAL A 309 12.43 12.57 11.26
CA VAL A 309 12.51 13.59 12.29
C VAL A 309 13.71 13.34 13.18
N LYS A 310 14.49 14.40 13.43
CA LYS A 310 15.63 14.40 14.36
C LYS A 310 15.62 15.67 15.20
N GLY A 311 15.15 15.56 16.44
CA GLY A 311 14.89 16.74 17.27
C GLY A 311 13.85 17.65 16.62
N ASP A 312 14.23 18.88 16.30
CA ASP A 312 13.39 19.87 15.60
C ASP A 312 13.45 19.80 14.07
N GLU A 313 14.40 19.03 13.53
CA GLU A 313 14.61 18.93 12.09
C GLU A 313 13.71 17.87 11.48
N ILE A 314 13.08 18.21 10.35
CA ILE A 314 12.28 17.29 9.53
C ILE A 314 12.89 17.25 8.13
N THR A 315 13.19 16.05 7.66
CA THR A 315 13.81 15.80 6.35
C THR A 315 12.97 14.81 5.58
N ILE A 316 12.63 15.13 4.32
CA ILE A 316 12.07 14.16 3.39
C ILE A 316 13.22 13.55 2.60
N TYR A 317 13.36 12.23 2.68
CA TYR A 317 14.24 11.46 1.80
C TYR A 317 13.42 10.98 0.61
N ILE A 318 13.93 11.29 -0.58
CA ILE A 318 13.35 10.81 -1.83
C ILE A 318 14.03 9.50 -2.21
N GLY A 319 13.25 8.45 -2.42
CA GLY A 319 13.73 7.14 -2.80
C GLY A 319 14.37 7.14 -4.19
N GLU A 320 15.39 6.30 -4.38
CA GLU A 320 15.99 6.14 -5.70
C GLU A 320 15.05 5.32 -6.60
N THR A 321 14.67 5.87 -7.75
CA THR A 321 14.07 5.08 -8.82
C THR A 321 15.22 4.36 -9.52
N GLU A 322 15.29 3.03 -9.42
CA GLU A 322 16.32 2.25 -10.13
C GLU A 322 16.33 2.64 -11.61
N THR A 323 17.37 3.34 -12.02
CA THR A 323 17.73 3.44 -13.43
C THR A 323 18.63 2.25 -13.69
N PHE A 324 18.12 1.21 -14.35
CA PHE A 324 18.96 0.10 -14.79
C PHE A 324 20.09 0.63 -15.67
N LEU A 325 21.29 0.79 -15.12
CA LEU A 325 22.49 0.90 -15.92
C LEU A 325 22.73 -0.48 -16.53
N VAL A 326 22.16 -0.70 -17.72
CA VAL A 326 22.65 -1.76 -18.60
C VAL A 326 24.10 -1.41 -18.92
N SER A 327 25.04 -2.00 -18.19
CA SER A 327 26.40 -2.08 -18.71
C SER A 327 26.28 -2.87 -20.00
N LYS A 328 26.46 -2.21 -21.15
CA LYS A 328 26.74 -2.93 -22.38
C LYS A 328 27.95 -3.80 -22.09
N GLY A 329 27.71 -5.11 -21.96
CA GLY A 329 28.76 -6.10 -21.94
C GLY A 329 29.63 -5.85 -23.15
N GLY A 330 30.94 -5.71 -22.92
CA GLY A 330 31.91 -5.67 -24.01
C GLY A 330 31.79 -6.96 -24.80
N ASP A 331 31.60 -6.83 -26.11
CA ASP A 331 31.78 -7.93 -27.05
C ASP A 331 33.23 -8.45 -26.96
N PRO A 332 33.44 -9.78 -27.06
CA PRO A 332 34.75 -10.35 -27.20
C PRO A 332 35.12 -10.36 -28.69
N GLU A 333 35.76 -9.31 -29.18
CA GLU A 333 36.42 -9.36 -30.49
C GLU A 333 37.94 -9.45 -30.32
N SER A 334 38.40 -10.67 -30.56
CA SER A 334 39.61 -11.04 -31.31
C SER A 334 40.45 -9.90 -31.90
N GLU A 335 41.71 -9.83 -31.48
CA GLU A 335 42.82 -9.63 -32.44
C GLU A 335 43.98 -10.55 -32.06
N GLY A 336 44.24 -11.51 -32.94
CA GLY A 336 45.52 -12.20 -33.02
C GLY A 336 46.46 -11.45 -33.99
N SER A 337 47.73 -11.85 -33.94
CA SER A 337 48.91 -11.42 -34.73
C SER A 337 49.52 -10.08 -34.27
N SER A 338 50.72 -10.06 -33.68
CA SER A 338 52.00 -10.52 -34.29
C SER A 338 53.02 -10.93 -33.22
#